data_AF-A0A7S3SJ41-F1
#
_entry.id   AF-A0A7S3SJ41-F1
#
_cell.length_a   1.000
_cell.length_b   1.000
_cell.length_c   1.000
_cell.angle_alpha   90.00
_cell.angle_beta   90.00
_cell.angle_gamma   90.00
#
_symmetry.space_group_name_H-M   'P 1'
#
loop_
_entity.id
_entity.type
_entity.pdbx_description
1 polymer ?
#
loop_
_entity_poly.entity_id
_entity_poly.type
_entity_poly.pdbx_seq_one_letter_code
_entity_poly.pdbx_strand_id
1 'polypeptide(L)'
;MAQQTLVGREIVGGAAEGRVLYADTGLSFWGGCDPQTGVIVDHTHPLHNECVCGRVLAIPNGRGSCTGSQVVLELLLNGVAPAALLLRTPDVILSLGVIVAEELFGHSIPIVSLGDSFDRLEAHTHAAVAGSTVICGAGPLPPAPRSFSTADERLAASALQLEPEERAMLAGERGRAARVAMRVVARAAEVCDAERLLRISQAHIDGCTYIGPGGLRFARELVALGGRVAVPTTLNSNSVDRRRWRAMGVPASLGEPSEALGQAYLDLGASLSFTCSPYLLPSAPRLGEHVAWGESNAVVFANSVLGARTLKYADYLDICAALVGRAPAAGAHLDEHRHATLVLDTCSTRPPSPRPFLDLSWTFPGTFSWSLRVGARRVRPRRRRSPGRLRRRVLADPRLRLRQPRADPCAGPHRHRPPPPDPRRAQGLRGGLRHLRRRRPLPHRRSDAGGGRLADCPRCGRQRGGRRDAAAVAGAICIRLADP
;
A
#
# COMPACT_ATOMS: atom_id res chain seq x y z
N MET A 1 4.48 8.36 37.67
CA MET A 1 4.86 9.34 36.63
C MET A 1 3.81 10.43 36.58
N ALA A 2 4.20 11.69 36.40
CA ALA A 2 3.24 12.78 36.30
C ALA A 2 2.43 12.67 35.00
N GLN A 3 1.18 13.12 35.04
CA GLN A 3 0.33 13.23 33.86
C GLN A 3 0.98 14.20 32.85
N GLN A 4 0.90 13.86 31.57
CA GLN A 4 1.52 14.63 30.50
C GLN A 4 0.54 14.88 29.37
N THR A 5 0.45 16.13 28.91
CA THR A 5 -0.35 16.49 27.74
C THR A 5 0.55 16.57 26.51
N LEU A 6 0.16 15.85 25.47
CA LEU A 6 0.75 15.87 24.14
C LEU A 6 -0.26 16.50 23.16
N VAL A 7 0.25 17.25 22.21
CA VAL A 7 -0.55 17.81 21.11
C VAL A 7 -0.01 17.25 19.81
N GLY A 8 -0.91 16.71 19.00
CA GLY A 8 -0.62 16.18 17.68
C GLY A 8 -1.55 16.75 16.63
N ARG A 9 -1.42 16.21 15.43
CA ARG A 9 -2.36 16.44 14.34
C ARG A 9 -3.49 15.44 14.43
N GLU A 10 -4.73 15.94 14.55
CA GLU A 10 -5.95 15.15 14.43
C GLU A 10 -6.08 14.64 12.97
N ILE A 11 -6.16 13.33 12.78
CA ILE A 11 -6.34 12.70 11.46
C ILE A 11 -7.79 12.22 11.31
N VAL A 12 -8.30 11.55 12.34
CA VAL A 12 -9.73 11.23 12.50
C VAL A 12 -10.12 11.67 13.90
N GLY A 13 -11.18 12.46 14.00
CA GLY A 13 -11.65 12.98 15.27
C GLY A 13 -12.44 11.97 16.08
N GLY A 14 -12.55 12.26 17.36
CA GLY A 14 -13.22 11.42 18.33
C GLY A 14 -12.61 11.61 19.71
N ALA A 15 -13.14 10.85 20.67
CA ALA A 15 -12.58 10.76 21.99
C ALA A 15 -12.57 9.30 22.45
N ALA A 16 -11.50 8.90 23.12
CA ALA A 16 -11.33 7.53 23.61
C ALA A 16 -10.30 7.51 24.73
N GLU A 17 -10.37 6.49 25.58
CA GLU A 17 -9.38 6.25 26.62
C GLU A 17 -9.08 4.77 26.73
N GLY A 18 -7.89 4.44 27.22
CA GLY A 18 -7.54 3.05 27.43
C GLY A 18 -6.09 2.86 27.84
N ARG A 19 -5.74 1.60 28.08
CA ARG A 19 -4.36 1.19 28.28
C ARG A 19 -3.57 1.37 27.00
N VAL A 20 -2.39 1.98 27.11
CA VAL A 20 -1.48 2.18 25.99
C VAL A 20 -0.83 0.84 25.64
N LEU A 21 -0.89 0.49 24.36
CA LEU A 21 -0.15 -0.61 23.77
C LEU A 21 0.88 0.01 22.82
N TYR A 22 2.11 0.19 23.30
CA TYR A 22 3.16 0.96 22.62
C TYR A 22 4.19 0.04 21.95
N ALA A 23 4.55 0.36 20.71
CA ALA A 23 5.76 -0.14 20.07
C ALA A 23 6.43 0.94 19.24
N ASP A 24 7.76 0.91 19.19
CA ASP A 24 8.60 1.72 18.29
C ASP A 24 8.70 1.12 16.87
N THR A 25 8.05 -0.02 16.66
CA THR A 25 8.04 -0.81 15.44
C THR A 25 6.67 -0.72 14.78
N GLY A 26 6.64 -0.52 13.46
CA GLY A 26 5.39 -0.46 12.71
C GLY A 26 4.69 -1.82 12.63
N LEU A 27 3.36 -1.81 12.67
CA LEU A 27 2.53 -3.02 12.64
C LEU A 27 1.96 -3.25 11.23
N SER A 28 2.01 -4.50 10.76
CA SER A 28 1.25 -4.89 9.58
C SER A 28 -0.12 -5.39 10.00
N PHE A 29 -1.18 -4.69 9.57
CA PHE A 29 -2.53 -5.16 9.83
C PHE A 29 -2.88 -6.34 8.93
N TRP A 30 -2.48 -6.29 7.65
CA TRP A 30 -2.64 -7.44 6.76
C TRP A 30 -1.69 -8.58 7.14
N GLY A 31 -2.26 -9.68 7.63
CA GLY A 31 -1.52 -10.87 8.06
C GLY A 31 -0.81 -10.75 9.41
N GLY A 32 -0.85 -9.59 10.06
CA GLY A 32 -0.21 -9.37 11.37
C GLY A 32 -1.16 -9.01 12.51
N CYS A 33 -2.41 -8.66 12.21
CA CYS A 33 -3.48 -8.53 13.19
C CYS A 33 -4.68 -9.38 12.74
N ASP A 34 -5.20 -10.23 13.63
CA ASP A 34 -6.37 -11.05 13.34
C ASP A 34 -7.64 -10.18 13.42
N PRO A 35 -8.38 -10.02 12.31
CA PRO A 35 -9.58 -9.18 12.26
C PRO A 35 -10.74 -9.71 13.12
N GLN A 36 -10.74 -10.98 13.54
CA GLN A 36 -11.81 -11.57 14.35
C GLN A 36 -11.58 -11.40 15.84
N THR A 37 -10.32 -11.36 16.27
CA THR A 37 -9.95 -11.36 17.70
C THR A 37 -9.25 -10.09 18.15
N GLY A 38 -8.73 -9.28 17.21
CA GLY A 38 -7.88 -8.13 17.52
C GLY A 38 -6.50 -8.52 18.05
N VAL A 39 -6.12 -9.80 18.00
CA VAL A 39 -4.80 -10.27 18.47
C VAL A 39 -3.74 -10.01 17.40
N ILE A 40 -2.58 -9.52 17.83
CA ILE A 40 -1.40 -9.37 16.97
C ILE A 40 -0.75 -10.74 16.79
N VAL A 41 -0.86 -11.31 15.59
CA VAL A 41 -0.37 -12.65 15.22
C VAL A 41 0.98 -12.63 14.51
N ASP A 42 1.51 -11.42 14.25
CA ASP A 42 2.84 -11.24 13.70
C ASP A 42 3.92 -11.61 14.73
N HIS A 43 4.45 -12.82 14.61
CA HIS A 43 5.50 -13.38 15.47
C HIS A 43 6.81 -12.58 15.49
N THR A 44 7.00 -11.64 14.56
CA THR A 44 8.18 -10.76 14.51
C THR A 44 7.97 -9.43 15.21
N HIS A 45 6.72 -9.08 15.54
CA HIS A 45 6.38 -7.81 16.17
C HIS A 45 6.59 -7.86 17.69
N PRO A 46 7.09 -6.78 18.34
CA PRO A 46 7.25 -6.74 19.79
C PRO A 46 5.95 -6.93 20.59
N LEU A 47 4.80 -6.65 19.95
CA LEU A 47 3.46 -6.80 20.54
C LEU A 47 2.79 -8.13 20.19
N HIS A 48 3.54 -9.14 19.72
CA HIS A 48 2.97 -10.45 19.41
C HIS A 48 2.20 -11.03 20.61
N ASN A 49 1.02 -11.61 20.34
CA ASN A 49 0.03 -12.10 21.33
C ASN A 49 -0.69 -11.03 22.16
N GLU A 50 -0.42 -9.74 21.98
CA GLU A 50 -1.23 -8.68 22.59
C GLU A 50 -2.51 -8.46 21.79
N CYS A 51 -3.59 -8.08 22.48
CA CYS A 51 -4.88 -7.77 21.88
C CYS A 51 -5.09 -6.26 21.83
N VAL A 52 -5.41 -5.73 20.64
CA VAL A 52 -5.65 -4.30 20.42
C VAL A 52 -7.01 -3.84 20.93
N CYS A 53 -7.97 -4.76 21.11
CA CYS A 53 -9.36 -4.46 21.46
C CYS A 53 -9.47 -3.53 22.67
N GLY A 54 -10.09 -2.34 22.47
CA GLY A 54 -10.29 -1.34 23.53
C GLY A 54 -9.01 -0.69 24.08
N ARG A 55 -7.84 -0.96 23.49
CA ARG A 55 -6.56 -0.34 23.86
C ARG A 55 -6.31 0.93 23.05
N VAL A 56 -5.45 1.80 23.57
CA VAL A 56 -4.85 2.89 22.77
C VAL A 56 -3.60 2.33 22.12
N LEU A 57 -3.68 1.98 20.83
CA LEU A 57 -2.56 1.41 20.09
C LEU A 57 -1.64 2.54 19.61
N ALA A 58 -0.39 2.53 20.05
CA ALA A 58 0.63 3.51 19.70
C ALA A 58 1.75 2.84 18.90
N ILE A 59 1.82 3.12 17.60
CA ILE A 59 2.83 2.60 16.67
C ILE A 59 3.35 3.73 15.78
N PRO A 60 4.60 3.70 15.29
CA PRO A 60 5.12 4.80 14.48
C PRO A 60 4.31 5.01 13.19
N ASN A 61 3.93 3.93 12.52
CA ASN A 61 3.19 3.88 11.27
C ASN A 61 2.74 2.44 10.98
N GLY A 62 1.85 2.26 10.00
CA GLY A 62 1.57 0.94 9.45
C GLY A 62 2.73 0.44 8.58
N ARG A 63 2.81 -0.88 8.38
CA ARG A 63 3.71 -1.50 7.40
C ARG A 63 3.00 -2.55 6.55
N GLY A 64 3.50 -2.80 5.35
CA GLY A 64 2.98 -3.87 4.48
C GLY A 64 1.97 -3.41 3.44
N SER A 65 0.93 -4.21 3.23
CA SER A 65 0.01 -4.09 2.07
C SER A 65 -0.96 -2.91 2.15
N CYS A 66 -1.46 -2.47 0.98
CA CYS A 66 -2.59 -1.54 0.82
C CYS A 66 -3.86 -2.04 1.54
N THR A 67 -3.96 -3.37 1.67
CA THR A 67 -5.00 -4.14 2.35
C THR A 67 -5.11 -3.90 3.86
N GLY A 68 -4.17 -3.17 4.47
CA GLY A 68 -4.26 -2.80 5.88
C GLY A 68 -5.56 -2.06 6.23
N SER A 69 -6.08 -1.23 5.32
CA SER A 69 -7.35 -0.51 5.50
C SER A 69 -8.54 -1.47 5.65
N GLN A 70 -8.56 -2.59 4.91
CA GLN A 70 -9.62 -3.58 5.02
C GLN A 70 -9.62 -4.24 6.39
N VAL A 71 -8.45 -4.62 6.90
CA VAL A 71 -8.35 -5.23 8.23
C VAL A 71 -8.80 -4.25 9.32
N VAL A 72 -8.44 -2.97 9.21
CA VAL A 72 -8.93 -1.93 10.13
C VAL A 72 -10.46 -1.82 10.09
N LEU A 73 -11.07 -1.87 8.90
CA LEU A 73 -12.53 -1.90 8.77
C LEU A 73 -13.13 -3.13 9.45
N GLU A 74 -12.59 -4.33 9.21
CA GLU A 74 -13.09 -5.56 9.83
C GLU A 74 -12.99 -5.50 11.36
N LEU A 75 -11.87 -5.01 11.92
CA LEU A 75 -11.71 -4.84 13.37
C LEU A 75 -12.80 -3.95 13.97
N LEU A 76 -13.15 -2.85 13.28
CA LEU A 76 -14.20 -1.93 13.71
C LEU A 76 -15.58 -2.59 13.66
N LEU A 77 -15.91 -3.24 12.54
CA LEU A 77 -17.20 -3.90 12.34
C LEU A 77 -17.41 -5.11 13.25
N ASN A 78 -16.32 -5.80 13.63
CA ASN A 78 -16.34 -6.92 14.56
C ASN A 78 -16.30 -6.47 16.04
N GLY A 79 -16.16 -5.17 16.32
CA GLY A 79 -16.12 -4.66 17.69
C GLY A 79 -14.84 -5.02 18.47
N VAL A 80 -13.76 -5.36 17.76
CA VAL A 80 -12.45 -5.75 18.34
C VAL A 80 -11.33 -4.76 18.00
N ALA A 81 -11.69 -3.58 17.49
CA ALA A 81 -10.78 -2.49 17.18
C ALA A 81 -10.11 -1.89 18.43
N PRO A 82 -8.93 -1.25 18.27
CA PRO A 82 -8.40 -0.37 19.31
C PRO A 82 -9.36 0.78 19.60
N ALA A 83 -9.33 1.29 20.82
CA ALA A 83 -10.09 2.47 21.22
C ALA A 83 -9.56 3.74 20.52
N ALA A 84 -8.25 3.80 20.22
CA ALA A 84 -7.62 4.90 19.48
C ALA A 84 -6.34 4.42 18.78
N LEU A 85 -5.95 5.13 17.72
CA LEU A 85 -4.64 4.98 17.07
C LEU A 85 -3.79 6.23 17.28
N LEU A 86 -2.61 6.05 17.89
CA LEU A 86 -1.60 7.09 18.00
C LEU A 86 -0.45 6.74 17.07
N LEU A 87 -0.15 7.64 16.13
CA LEU A 87 0.87 7.45 15.11
C LEU A 87 2.02 8.44 15.30
N ARG A 88 3.23 8.07 14.87
CA ARG A 88 4.32 9.06 14.74
C ARG A 88 4.11 9.91 13.50
N THR A 89 3.86 9.26 12.37
CA THR A 89 3.61 9.91 11.08
C THR A 89 2.21 9.57 10.60
N PRO A 90 1.52 10.49 9.89
CA PRO A 90 0.24 10.18 9.26
C PRO A 90 0.35 8.95 8.35
N ASP A 91 -0.64 8.06 8.42
CA ASP A 91 -0.70 6.85 7.60
C ASP A 91 -2.06 6.77 6.92
N VAL A 92 -2.08 7.01 5.60
CA VAL A 92 -3.33 7.01 4.82
C VAL A 92 -3.97 5.63 4.77
N ILE A 93 -3.20 4.53 4.83
CA ILE A 93 -3.75 3.17 4.78
C ILE A 93 -4.54 2.89 6.04
N LEU A 94 -3.95 3.13 7.21
CA LEU A 94 -4.65 2.90 8.48
C LEU A 94 -5.82 3.85 8.65
N SER A 95 -5.62 5.13 8.28
CA SER A 95 -6.66 6.14 8.42
C SER A 95 -7.87 5.84 7.54
N LEU A 96 -7.65 5.29 6.35
CA LEU A 96 -8.73 5.02 5.41
C LEU A 96 -9.71 3.97 5.91
N GLY A 97 -9.24 2.93 6.62
CA GLY A 97 -10.13 1.93 7.22
C GLY A 97 -11.13 2.58 8.19
N VAL A 98 -10.67 3.53 9.00
CA VAL A 98 -11.53 4.29 9.93
C VAL A 98 -12.39 5.32 9.21
N ILE A 99 -11.85 6.04 8.22
CA ILE A 99 -12.62 6.99 7.40
C ILE A 99 -13.80 6.29 6.72
N VAL A 100 -13.58 5.14 6.10
CA VAL A 100 -14.64 4.36 5.44
C VAL A 100 -15.67 3.87 6.45
N ALA A 101 -15.22 3.40 7.61
CA ALA A 101 -16.11 2.98 8.69
C ALA A 101 -17.02 4.11 9.17
N GLU A 102 -16.48 5.32 9.30
CA GLU A 102 -17.23 6.50 9.75
C GLU A 102 -18.24 6.94 8.69
N GLU A 103 -17.82 7.02 7.43
CA GLU A 103 -18.64 7.54 6.32
C GLU A 103 -19.82 6.61 5.94
N LEU A 104 -19.67 5.29 6.10
CA LEU A 104 -20.67 4.32 5.62
C LEU A 104 -21.33 3.49 6.71
N PHE A 105 -20.66 3.30 7.85
CA PHE A 105 -21.11 2.33 8.85
C PHE A 105 -21.33 2.93 10.24
N GLY A 106 -21.04 4.22 10.44
CA GLY A 106 -21.23 4.89 11.73
C GLY A 106 -20.27 4.40 12.83
N HIS A 107 -19.15 3.76 12.46
CA HIS A 107 -18.12 3.33 13.38
C HIS A 107 -16.86 4.17 13.19
N SER A 108 -16.28 4.68 14.28
CA SER A 108 -15.06 5.50 14.19
C SER A 108 -14.24 5.40 15.47
N ILE A 109 -12.94 5.63 15.35
CA ILE A 109 -11.98 5.75 16.45
C ILE A 109 -11.08 6.96 16.19
N PRO A 110 -10.64 7.70 17.22
CA PRO A 110 -9.73 8.80 17.01
C PRO A 110 -8.36 8.32 16.52
N ILE A 111 -7.81 9.05 15.57
CA ILE A 111 -6.44 8.88 15.07
C ILE A 111 -5.69 10.18 15.22
N VAL A 112 -4.54 10.15 15.90
CA VAL A 112 -3.68 11.33 16.11
C VAL A 112 -2.26 11.03 15.70
N SER A 113 -1.66 11.91 14.89
CA SER A 113 -0.24 11.88 14.55
C SER A 113 0.55 12.81 15.48
N LEU A 114 1.46 12.27 16.28
CA LEU A 114 2.19 12.97 17.34
C LEU A 114 3.58 13.48 16.95
N GLY A 115 4.10 13.09 15.78
CA GLY A 115 5.45 13.49 15.34
C GLY A 115 6.52 13.13 16.36
N ASP A 116 7.39 14.09 16.67
CA ASP A 116 8.50 13.92 17.63
C ASP A 116 8.03 13.65 19.06
N SER A 117 6.78 13.97 19.40
CA SER A 117 6.23 13.69 20.73
C SER A 117 5.82 12.23 20.93
N PHE A 118 5.79 11.42 19.87
CA PHE A 118 5.35 10.03 19.92
C PHE A 118 6.14 9.18 20.92
N ASP A 119 7.47 9.34 20.97
CA ASP A 119 8.35 8.53 21.84
C ASP A 119 8.07 8.72 23.33
N ARG A 120 7.39 9.83 23.69
CA ARG A 120 7.02 10.10 25.08
C ARG A 120 5.94 9.13 25.58
N LEU A 121 5.23 8.43 24.70
CA LEU A 121 4.21 7.44 25.06
C LEU A 121 4.79 6.19 25.72
N GLU A 122 6.05 5.84 25.45
CA GLU A 122 6.73 4.65 26.00
C GLU A 122 6.70 4.63 27.54
N ALA A 123 6.78 5.81 28.16
CA ALA A 123 6.79 5.95 29.61
C ALA A 123 5.38 5.84 30.26
N HIS A 124 4.31 5.71 29.48
CA HIS A 124 2.93 5.82 29.98
C HIS A 124 2.15 4.52 29.77
N THR A 125 1.28 4.19 30.72
CA THR A 125 0.47 2.96 30.68
C THR A 125 -0.97 3.21 30.22
N HIS A 126 -1.43 4.46 30.27
CA HIS A 126 -2.77 4.88 29.88
C HIS A 126 -2.72 6.19 29.08
N ALA A 127 -3.66 6.33 28.17
CA ALA A 127 -3.87 7.54 27.40
C ALA A 127 -5.36 7.83 27.23
N ALA A 128 -5.70 9.11 27.21
CA ALA A 128 -7.00 9.65 26.88
C ALA A 128 -6.83 10.63 25.72
N VAL A 129 -7.57 10.38 24.64
CA VAL A 129 -7.47 11.10 23.36
C VAL A 129 -8.75 11.91 23.18
N ALA A 130 -8.62 13.17 22.79
CA ALA A 130 -9.71 14.00 22.29
C ALA A 130 -9.19 15.01 21.28
N GLY A 131 -9.67 14.88 20.04
CA GLY A 131 -9.22 15.72 18.93
C GLY A 131 -7.70 15.65 18.75
N SER A 132 -7.03 16.80 18.77
CA SER A 132 -5.57 16.90 18.67
C SER A 132 -4.82 16.62 19.98
N THR A 133 -5.54 16.45 21.10
CA THR A 133 -4.94 16.34 22.44
C THR A 133 -4.88 14.91 22.91
N VAL A 134 -3.71 14.50 23.43
CA VAL A 134 -3.49 13.20 24.05
C VAL A 134 -2.94 13.41 25.46
N ILE A 135 -3.72 13.03 26.46
CA ILE A 135 -3.32 13.04 27.86
C ILE A 135 -2.78 11.65 28.19
N CYS A 136 -1.59 11.56 28.79
CA CYS A 136 -0.92 10.30 29.11
C CYS A 136 -0.63 10.22 30.61
N GLY A 137 -0.70 9.02 31.20
CA GLY A 137 -0.48 8.83 32.63
C GLY A 137 -0.06 7.41 33.01
N ALA A 138 0.24 7.21 34.30
CA ALA A 138 0.59 5.91 34.88
C ALA A 138 -0.63 5.07 35.31
N GLY A 139 -1.84 5.62 35.22
CA GLY A 139 -3.09 4.98 35.61
C GLY A 139 -4.28 5.56 34.85
N PRO A 140 -5.51 5.08 35.15
CA PRO A 140 -6.73 5.57 34.53
C PRO A 140 -6.81 7.10 34.60
N LEU A 141 -7.12 7.71 33.46
CA LEU A 141 -7.24 9.15 33.31
C LEU A 141 -8.70 9.55 33.42
N PRO A 142 -9.00 10.80 33.80
CA PRO A 142 -10.35 11.32 33.64
C PRO A 142 -10.74 11.31 32.16
N PRO A 143 -12.04 11.20 31.85
CA PRO A 143 -12.53 11.20 30.48
C PRO A 143 -11.98 12.41 29.71
N ALA A 144 -11.46 12.17 28.51
CA ALA A 144 -10.98 13.25 27.67
C ALA A 144 -12.13 14.23 27.37
N PRO A 145 -11.87 15.56 27.40
CA PRO A 145 -12.89 16.54 27.06
C PRO A 145 -13.44 16.28 25.66
N ARG A 146 -14.77 16.24 25.50
CA ARG A 146 -15.44 15.93 24.21
C ARG A 146 -15.42 17.11 23.24
N SER A 147 -14.23 17.62 22.95
CA SER A 147 -14.00 18.68 21.97
C SER A 147 -13.13 18.12 20.85
N PHE A 148 -13.77 17.72 19.76
CA PHE A 148 -13.12 17.25 18.54
C PHE A 148 -13.94 17.68 17.33
N SER A 149 -13.28 17.79 16.19
CA SER A 149 -13.94 18.24 14.96
C SER A 149 -14.77 17.11 14.37
N THR A 150 -15.92 17.40 13.79
CA THR A 150 -16.63 16.44 12.93
C THR A 150 -15.93 16.30 11.58
N ALA A 151 -16.24 15.26 10.80
CA ALA A 151 -15.71 15.12 9.44
C ALA A 151 -16.09 16.31 8.54
N ASP A 152 -17.29 16.88 8.72
CA ASP A 152 -17.77 18.04 7.96
C ASP A 152 -17.03 19.31 8.34
N GLU A 153 -16.83 19.57 9.63
CA GLU A 153 -16.06 20.71 10.11
C GLU A 153 -14.60 20.64 9.64
N ARG A 154 -13.98 19.44 9.66
CA ARG A 154 -12.62 19.25 9.13
C ARG A 154 -12.53 19.56 7.65
N LEU A 155 -13.43 18.98 6.85
CA LEU A 155 -13.46 19.24 5.41
C LEU A 155 -13.72 20.72 5.09
N ALA A 156 -14.54 21.40 5.90
CA ALA A 156 -14.80 22.83 5.75
C ALA A 156 -13.61 23.71 6.16
N ALA A 157 -12.86 23.31 7.19
CA ALA A 157 -11.64 23.98 7.65
C ALA A 157 -10.39 23.62 6.83
N SER A 158 -10.52 22.66 5.92
CA SER A 158 -9.44 22.14 5.09
C SER A 158 -8.82 23.21 4.19
N ALA A 159 -7.50 23.14 4.01
CA ALA A 159 -6.79 23.93 3.01
C ALA A 159 -6.96 23.36 1.57
N LEU A 160 -7.66 22.23 1.42
CA LEU A 160 -7.85 21.55 0.14
C LEU A 160 -8.63 22.43 -0.83
N GLN A 161 -7.98 22.82 -1.93
CA GLN A 161 -8.59 23.56 -3.01
C GLN A 161 -9.39 22.61 -3.89
N LEU A 162 -10.70 22.80 -3.88
CA LEU A 162 -11.63 22.01 -4.67
C LEU A 162 -12.07 22.75 -5.92
N GLU A 163 -12.26 22.02 -7.01
CA GLU A 163 -12.89 22.52 -8.24
C GLU A 163 -14.42 22.57 -8.08
N PRO A 164 -15.15 23.35 -8.90
CA PRO A 164 -16.62 23.39 -8.86
C PRO A 164 -17.26 22.01 -8.96
N GLU A 165 -16.70 21.13 -9.80
CA GLU A 165 -17.19 19.75 -9.98
C GLU A 165 -17.05 18.91 -8.70
N GLU A 166 -15.96 19.09 -7.95
CA GLU A 166 -15.68 18.36 -6.70
C GLU A 166 -16.58 18.87 -5.57
N ARG A 167 -16.82 20.18 -5.50
CA ARG A 167 -17.82 20.76 -4.58
C ARG A 167 -19.23 20.25 -4.86
N ALA A 168 -19.63 20.17 -6.13
CA ALA A 168 -20.92 19.61 -6.52
C ALA A 168 -21.07 18.13 -6.11
N MET A 169 -20.00 17.33 -6.21
CA MET A 169 -20.00 15.96 -5.69
C MET A 169 -20.18 15.91 -4.17
N LEU A 170 -19.47 16.76 -3.41
CA LEU A 170 -19.64 16.85 -1.95
C LEU A 170 -21.04 17.33 -1.52
N ALA A 171 -21.65 18.21 -2.31
CA ALA A 171 -23.02 18.67 -2.13
C ALA A 171 -24.07 17.60 -2.46
N GLY A 172 -23.67 16.49 -3.10
CA GLY A 172 -24.55 15.38 -3.47
C GLY A 172 -25.24 15.52 -4.83
N GLU A 173 -24.88 16.55 -5.62
CA GLU A 173 -25.46 16.81 -6.94
C GLU A 173 -25.13 15.72 -7.96
N ARG A 174 -24.09 14.91 -7.70
CA ARG A 174 -23.68 13.77 -8.54
C ARG A 174 -24.11 12.41 -7.97
N GLY A 175 -25.06 12.40 -7.04
CA GLY A 175 -25.59 11.18 -6.43
C GLY A 175 -24.87 10.78 -5.14
N ARG A 176 -25.50 9.88 -4.39
CA ARG A 176 -25.06 9.52 -3.02
C ARG A 176 -23.73 8.78 -3.02
N ALA A 177 -23.52 7.83 -3.94
CA ALA A 177 -22.26 7.11 -4.05
C ALA A 177 -21.09 8.05 -4.37
N ALA A 178 -21.27 8.98 -5.33
CA ALA A 178 -20.25 9.97 -5.67
C ALA A 178 -19.94 10.90 -4.48
N ARG A 179 -20.96 11.30 -3.72
CA ARG A 179 -20.76 12.10 -2.50
C ARG A 179 -19.90 11.37 -1.47
N VAL A 180 -20.23 10.12 -1.15
CA VAL A 180 -19.44 9.30 -0.22
C VAL A 180 -18.00 9.14 -0.73
N ALA A 181 -17.84 8.74 -2.00
CA ALA A 181 -16.53 8.56 -2.60
C ALA A 181 -15.69 9.84 -2.59
N MET A 182 -16.31 10.99 -2.90
CA MET A 182 -15.65 12.30 -2.89
C MET A 182 -15.20 12.69 -1.47
N ARG A 183 -16.03 12.44 -0.44
CA ARG A 183 -15.65 12.66 0.95
C ARG A 183 -14.46 11.81 1.36
N VAL A 184 -14.46 10.53 1.00
CA VAL A 184 -13.32 9.63 1.25
C VAL A 184 -12.05 10.14 0.56
N VAL A 185 -12.14 10.54 -0.72
CA VAL A 185 -10.99 11.10 -1.48
C VAL A 185 -10.48 12.41 -0.86
N ALA A 186 -11.37 13.33 -0.48
CA ALA A 186 -11.01 14.61 0.13
C ALA A 186 -10.33 14.41 1.49
N ARG A 187 -10.88 13.54 2.34
CA ARG A 187 -10.27 13.20 3.64
C ARG A 187 -8.92 12.51 3.47
N ALA A 188 -8.79 11.60 2.50
CA ALA A 188 -7.49 11.00 2.18
C ALA A 188 -6.48 12.03 1.65
N ALA A 189 -6.94 13.03 0.90
CA ALA A 189 -6.11 14.14 0.43
C ALA A 189 -5.55 14.96 1.60
N GLU A 190 -6.36 15.21 2.63
CA GLU A 190 -5.89 15.85 3.87
C GLU A 190 -4.82 15.03 4.56
N VAL A 191 -5.02 13.72 4.75
CA VAL A 191 -4.00 12.85 5.39
C VAL A 191 -2.68 12.87 4.60
N CYS A 192 -2.76 12.99 3.28
CA CYS A 192 -1.62 13.07 2.37
C CYS A 192 -1.01 14.48 2.23
N ASP A 193 -1.50 15.49 2.94
CA ASP A 193 -1.08 16.89 2.81
C ASP A 193 -1.21 17.44 1.38
N ALA A 194 -2.22 16.97 0.64
CA ALA A 194 -2.48 17.44 -0.72
C ALA A 194 -3.27 18.75 -0.69
N GLU A 195 -2.75 19.77 -1.38
CA GLU A 195 -3.40 21.08 -1.50
C GLU A 195 -4.54 21.09 -2.53
N ARG A 196 -4.56 20.12 -3.45
CA ARG A 196 -5.56 19.98 -4.51
C ARG A 196 -5.75 18.53 -4.92
N LEU A 197 -6.75 18.28 -5.75
CA LEU A 197 -6.96 16.98 -6.39
C LEU A 197 -6.50 17.01 -7.85
N LEU A 198 -6.18 15.83 -8.38
CA LEU A 198 -5.82 15.61 -9.78
C LEU A 198 -6.89 14.78 -10.46
N ARG A 199 -7.16 15.11 -11.73
CA ARG A 199 -7.91 14.22 -12.62
C ARG A 199 -7.07 12.97 -12.91
N ILE A 200 -7.69 11.80 -12.84
CA ILE A 200 -7.07 10.53 -13.24
C ILE A 200 -7.64 10.07 -14.58
N SER A 201 -6.84 9.41 -15.41
CA SER A 201 -7.28 8.87 -16.70
C SER A 201 -7.93 7.49 -16.58
N GLN A 202 -7.52 6.70 -15.58
CA GLN A 202 -8.05 5.36 -15.31
C GLN A 202 -7.72 4.90 -13.88
N ALA A 203 -8.35 3.81 -13.46
CA ALA A 203 -8.13 3.15 -12.18
C ALA A 203 -7.89 1.64 -12.32
N HIS A 204 -7.20 1.07 -11.33
CA HIS A 204 -7.03 -0.36 -11.14
C HIS A 204 -7.29 -0.69 -9.68
N ILE A 205 -8.39 -1.42 -9.42
CA ILE A 205 -8.90 -1.68 -8.08
C ILE A 205 -8.14 -2.84 -7.46
N ASP A 206 -7.35 -2.53 -6.43
CA ASP A 206 -6.56 -3.47 -5.63
C ASP A 206 -7.45 -4.22 -4.61
N GLY A 207 -8.47 -3.55 -4.08
CA GLY A 207 -9.41 -4.06 -3.07
C GLY A 207 -10.32 -5.23 -3.49
N CYS A 208 -9.89 -6.06 -4.45
CA CYS A 208 -10.56 -7.26 -4.94
C CYS A 208 -10.32 -8.50 -4.06
N THR A 209 -9.34 -8.45 -3.15
CA THR A 209 -9.06 -9.54 -2.21
C THR A 209 -10.13 -9.59 -1.13
N TYR A 210 -10.71 -10.76 -0.89
CA TYR A 210 -11.66 -10.98 0.20
C TYR A 210 -10.94 -11.19 1.53
N ILE A 211 -11.04 -10.20 2.41
CA ILE A 211 -10.44 -10.18 3.76
C ILE A 211 -11.46 -10.60 4.81
N GLY A 212 -12.69 -10.12 4.64
CA GLY A 212 -13.82 -10.37 5.52
C GLY A 212 -15.10 -9.77 4.94
N PRO A 213 -16.23 -9.92 5.66
CA PRO A 213 -17.53 -9.45 5.20
C PRO A 213 -17.63 -7.93 5.05
N GLY A 214 -16.83 -7.14 5.78
CA GLY A 214 -16.80 -5.69 5.70
C GLY A 214 -16.42 -5.16 4.31
N GLY A 215 -15.39 -5.75 3.68
CA GLY A 215 -14.99 -5.37 2.31
C GLY A 215 -16.09 -5.62 1.27
N LEU A 216 -16.79 -6.75 1.36
CA LEU A 216 -17.95 -7.05 0.50
C LEU A 216 -19.12 -6.11 0.77
N ARG A 217 -19.38 -5.82 2.05
CA ARG A 217 -20.43 -4.88 2.46
C ARG A 217 -20.16 -3.50 1.87
N PHE A 218 -18.94 -2.99 1.98
CA PHE A 218 -18.53 -1.72 1.39
C PHE A 218 -18.82 -1.64 -0.11
N ALA A 219 -18.39 -2.63 -0.89
CA ALA A 219 -18.63 -2.62 -2.34
C ALA A 219 -20.14 -2.66 -2.67
N ARG A 220 -20.93 -3.46 -1.93
CA ARG A 220 -22.38 -3.55 -2.10
C ARG A 220 -23.12 -2.27 -1.71
N GLU A 221 -22.70 -1.58 -0.65
CA GLU A 221 -23.27 -0.29 -0.27
C GLU A 221 -23.05 0.75 -1.37
N LEU A 222 -21.86 0.80 -1.98
CA LEU A 222 -21.62 1.69 -3.12
C LEU A 222 -22.55 1.38 -4.30
N VAL A 223 -22.80 0.10 -4.59
CA VAL A 223 -23.78 -0.32 -5.61
C VAL A 223 -25.19 0.13 -5.24
N ALA A 224 -25.62 -0.10 -3.99
CA ALA A 224 -26.94 0.29 -3.50
C ALA A 224 -27.17 1.80 -3.52
N LEU A 225 -26.09 2.58 -3.33
CA LEU A 225 -26.09 4.04 -3.44
C LEU A 225 -26.06 4.54 -4.90
N GLY A 226 -26.12 3.64 -5.89
CA GLY A 226 -26.17 3.97 -7.32
C GLY A 226 -24.79 4.26 -7.94
N GLY A 227 -23.71 3.76 -7.35
CA GLY A 227 -22.35 4.03 -7.79
C GLY A 227 -22.06 3.56 -9.22
N ARG A 228 -21.35 4.40 -9.97
CA ARG A 228 -20.79 4.08 -11.29
C ARG A 228 -19.41 4.71 -11.43
N VAL A 229 -18.43 3.94 -11.88
CA VAL A 229 -17.08 4.45 -12.11
C VAL A 229 -17.11 5.53 -13.20
N ALA A 230 -16.44 6.66 -12.94
CA ALA A 230 -16.36 7.80 -13.85
C ALA A 230 -15.22 7.67 -14.87
N VAL A 231 -14.27 6.77 -14.63
CA VAL A 231 -13.11 6.52 -15.49
C VAL A 231 -12.99 5.03 -15.82
N PRO A 232 -12.34 4.66 -16.94
CA PRO A 232 -12.02 3.27 -17.24
C PRO A 232 -11.34 2.61 -16.03
N THR A 233 -11.93 1.49 -15.60
CA THR A 233 -11.54 0.85 -14.35
C THR A 233 -11.34 -0.64 -14.57
N THR A 234 -10.20 -1.16 -14.16
CA THR A 234 -9.85 -2.58 -14.19
C THR A 234 -9.76 -3.14 -12.77
N LEU A 235 -9.83 -4.46 -12.65
CA LEU A 235 -9.84 -5.20 -11.39
C LEU A 235 -8.57 -6.03 -11.21
N ASN A 236 -8.02 -6.00 -10.00
CA ASN A 236 -6.97 -6.90 -9.57
C ASN A 236 -7.51 -8.35 -9.43
N SER A 237 -6.60 -9.31 -9.27
CA SER A 237 -6.92 -10.69 -8.97
C SER A 237 -7.84 -10.80 -7.76
N ASN A 238 -8.79 -11.73 -7.86
CA ASN A 238 -9.71 -12.08 -6.77
C ASN A 238 -9.10 -13.22 -5.95
N SER A 239 -9.55 -13.40 -4.71
CA SER A 239 -9.17 -14.49 -3.82
C SER A 239 -9.51 -15.88 -4.37
N VAL A 240 -10.34 -15.97 -5.40
CA VAL A 240 -10.74 -17.22 -6.04
C VAL A 240 -10.81 -17.12 -7.57
N ASP A 241 -10.57 -18.25 -8.24
CA ASP A 241 -10.95 -18.39 -9.65
C ASP A 241 -12.48 -18.35 -9.77
N ARG A 242 -13.00 -17.28 -10.34
CA ARG A 242 -14.45 -17.03 -10.45
C ARG A 242 -15.22 -18.13 -11.18
N ARG A 243 -14.57 -18.91 -12.04
CA ARG A 243 -15.21 -19.99 -12.82
C ARG A 243 -15.04 -21.36 -12.19
N ARG A 244 -13.92 -21.59 -11.50
CA ARG A 244 -13.48 -22.95 -11.12
C ARG A 244 -13.29 -23.15 -9.62
N TRP A 245 -13.49 -22.16 -8.76
CA TRP A 245 -13.23 -22.30 -7.32
C TRP A 245 -13.91 -23.51 -6.68
N ARG A 246 -15.15 -23.83 -7.07
CA ARG A 246 -15.87 -25.04 -6.61
C ARG A 246 -15.14 -26.32 -7.02
N ALA A 247 -14.71 -26.42 -8.28
CA ALA A 247 -13.97 -27.58 -8.79
C ALA A 247 -12.56 -27.69 -8.19
N MET A 248 -11.97 -26.57 -7.74
CA MET A 248 -10.69 -26.56 -7.02
C MET A 248 -10.84 -26.92 -5.53
N GLY A 249 -12.06 -27.18 -5.05
CA GLY A 249 -12.33 -27.54 -3.66
C GLY A 249 -12.24 -26.37 -2.68
N VAL A 250 -12.35 -25.12 -3.17
CA VAL A 250 -12.41 -23.95 -2.27
C VAL A 250 -13.72 -24.00 -1.47
N PRO A 251 -13.69 -23.87 -0.12
CA PRO A 251 -14.90 -23.86 0.69
C PRO A 251 -15.88 -22.75 0.28
N ALA A 252 -17.18 -23.04 0.32
CA ALA A 252 -18.21 -22.06 -0.03
C ALA A 252 -18.16 -20.79 0.84
N SER A 253 -17.79 -20.93 2.12
CA SER A 253 -17.60 -19.82 3.06
C SER A 253 -16.55 -18.80 2.63
N LEU A 254 -15.61 -19.18 1.75
CA LEU A 254 -14.63 -18.27 1.14
C LEU A 254 -15.01 -17.94 -0.31
N GLY A 255 -15.40 -18.94 -1.09
CA GLY A 255 -15.60 -18.80 -2.53
C GLY A 255 -16.80 -17.93 -2.91
N GLU A 256 -17.92 -18.08 -2.22
CA GLU A 256 -19.13 -17.31 -2.51
C GLU A 256 -18.96 -15.80 -2.23
N PRO A 257 -18.46 -15.37 -1.05
CA PRO A 257 -18.30 -13.94 -0.81
C PRO A 257 -17.15 -13.33 -1.64
N SER A 258 -16.10 -14.10 -1.97
CA SER A 258 -15.04 -13.64 -2.88
C SER A 258 -15.59 -13.38 -4.29
N GLU A 259 -16.39 -14.30 -4.82
CA GLU A 259 -17.05 -14.12 -6.12
C GLU A 259 -17.98 -12.90 -6.10
N ALA A 260 -18.80 -12.78 -5.05
CA ALA A 260 -19.72 -11.68 -4.87
C ALA A 260 -19.03 -10.31 -4.77
N LEU A 261 -17.83 -10.25 -4.16
CA LEU A 261 -17.04 -9.02 -4.11
C LEU A 261 -16.60 -8.60 -5.51
N GLY A 262 -16.07 -9.54 -6.30
CA GLY A 262 -15.73 -9.31 -7.69
C GLY A 262 -16.94 -8.87 -8.52
N GLN A 263 -18.12 -9.45 -8.27
CA GLN A 263 -19.35 -9.06 -8.95
C GLN A 263 -19.81 -7.65 -8.57
N ALA A 264 -19.74 -7.26 -7.29
CA ALA A 264 -20.10 -5.92 -6.85
C ALA A 264 -19.28 -4.83 -7.57
N TYR A 265 -17.97 -5.04 -7.77
CA TYR A 265 -17.17 -4.10 -8.54
C TYR A 265 -17.51 -4.06 -10.03
N LEU A 266 -17.92 -5.18 -10.63
CA LEU A 266 -18.47 -5.18 -11.99
C LEU A 266 -19.79 -4.40 -12.07
N ASP A 267 -20.66 -4.53 -11.06
CA ASP A 267 -21.93 -3.81 -10.99
C ASP A 267 -21.73 -2.29 -10.83
N LEU A 268 -20.58 -1.85 -10.28
CA LEU A 268 -20.11 -0.46 -10.28
C LEU A 268 -19.58 0.00 -11.65
N GLY A 269 -19.48 -0.89 -12.64
CA GLY A 269 -19.04 -0.58 -14.01
C GLY A 269 -17.55 -0.86 -14.28
N ALA A 270 -16.84 -1.55 -13.39
CA ALA A 270 -15.48 -1.99 -13.68
C ALA A 270 -15.45 -3.05 -14.80
N SER A 271 -14.33 -3.11 -15.52
CA SER A 271 -14.11 -4.09 -16.58
C SER A 271 -13.65 -5.43 -16.03
N LEU A 272 -14.07 -6.52 -16.69
CA LEU A 272 -13.68 -7.89 -16.36
C LEU A 272 -12.20 -8.16 -16.72
N SER A 273 -11.26 -7.84 -15.82
CA SER A 273 -9.82 -8.10 -16.02
C SER A 273 -9.19 -9.09 -15.04
N PHE A 274 -9.46 -8.96 -13.74
CA PHE A 274 -8.97 -9.82 -12.65
C PHE A 274 -7.48 -10.22 -12.74
N THR A 275 -6.58 -9.24 -12.72
CA THR A 275 -5.12 -9.45 -12.86
C THR A 275 -4.30 -8.47 -12.03
N CYS A 276 -3.28 -8.96 -11.34
CA CYS A 276 -2.29 -8.13 -10.64
C CYS A 276 -1.23 -7.53 -11.57
N SER A 277 -1.33 -7.79 -12.89
CA SER A 277 -0.42 -7.24 -13.89
C SER A 277 -1.18 -6.38 -14.91
N PRO A 278 -1.83 -5.28 -14.48
CA PRO A 278 -2.63 -4.43 -15.37
C PRO A 278 -1.80 -3.76 -16.47
N TYR A 279 -0.49 -3.61 -16.26
CA TYR A 279 0.46 -3.11 -17.27
C TYR A 279 0.65 -4.07 -18.46
N LEU A 280 0.16 -5.30 -18.40
CA LEU A 280 0.11 -6.23 -19.53
C LEU A 280 -1.19 -6.10 -20.35
N LEU A 281 -2.17 -5.34 -19.86
CA LEU A 281 -3.41 -5.11 -20.57
C LEU A 281 -3.20 -4.08 -21.70
N PRO A 282 -3.98 -4.14 -22.79
CA PRO A 282 -3.94 -3.13 -23.85
C PRO A 282 -4.23 -1.70 -23.36
N SER A 283 -4.89 -1.57 -22.20
CA SER A 283 -5.21 -0.29 -21.56
C SER A 283 -4.09 0.28 -20.69
N ALA A 284 -2.87 -0.28 -20.73
CA ALA A 284 -1.74 0.23 -19.95
C ALA A 284 -1.54 1.75 -20.14
N PRO A 285 -1.29 2.52 -19.07
CA PRO A 285 -1.18 3.96 -19.14
C PRO A 285 0.07 4.40 -19.90
N ARG A 286 0.01 5.62 -20.43
CA ARG A 286 1.14 6.26 -21.12
C ARG A 286 1.96 7.13 -20.19
N LEU A 287 3.16 7.49 -20.67
CA LEU A 287 4.08 8.41 -20.01
C LEU A 287 3.36 9.69 -19.57
N GLY A 288 3.47 10.01 -18.28
CA GLY A 288 2.92 11.22 -17.69
C GLY A 288 1.44 11.15 -17.31
N GLU A 289 0.70 10.10 -17.68
CA GLU A 289 -0.70 9.96 -17.26
C GLU A 289 -0.82 9.75 -15.74
N HIS A 290 -1.76 10.43 -15.11
CA HIS A 290 -2.13 10.20 -13.72
C HIS A 290 -3.19 9.11 -13.64
N VAL A 291 -2.93 8.05 -12.87
CA VAL A 291 -3.83 6.92 -12.68
C VAL A 291 -4.03 6.61 -11.19
N ALA A 292 -5.10 5.91 -10.86
CA ALA A 292 -5.33 5.39 -9.50
C ALA A 292 -5.10 3.87 -9.48
N TRP A 293 -3.84 3.44 -9.36
CA TRP A 293 -3.47 2.02 -9.28
C TRP A 293 -2.89 1.73 -7.89
N GLY A 294 -3.54 0.87 -7.10
CA GLY A 294 -3.12 0.56 -5.73
C GLY A 294 -2.14 -0.61 -5.59
N GLU A 295 -2.23 -1.60 -6.49
CA GLU A 295 -1.45 -2.84 -6.43
C GLU A 295 0.06 -2.57 -6.46
N SER A 296 0.80 -3.20 -5.54
CA SER A 296 2.20 -2.89 -5.22
C SER A 296 3.15 -3.07 -6.41
N ASN A 297 3.06 -4.16 -7.17
CA ASN A 297 3.92 -4.34 -8.36
C ASN A 297 3.53 -3.36 -9.48
N ALA A 298 2.23 -3.09 -9.64
CA ALA A 298 1.68 -2.23 -10.67
C ALA A 298 2.06 -0.77 -10.44
N VAL A 299 2.06 -0.31 -9.18
CA VAL A 299 2.54 1.03 -8.77
C VAL A 299 4.00 1.23 -9.16
N VAL A 300 4.86 0.25 -8.85
CA VAL A 300 6.29 0.32 -9.19
C VAL A 300 6.47 0.34 -10.71
N PHE A 301 5.81 -0.57 -11.43
CA PHE A 301 5.91 -0.66 -12.88
C PHE A 301 5.40 0.61 -13.58
N ALA A 302 4.25 1.14 -13.15
CA ALA A 302 3.66 2.36 -13.71
C ALA A 302 4.58 3.57 -13.53
N ASN A 303 5.12 3.78 -12.33
CA ASN A 303 5.97 4.94 -12.05
C ASN A 303 7.36 4.83 -12.68
N SER A 304 7.96 3.64 -12.72
CA SER A 304 9.36 3.45 -13.11
C SER A 304 9.54 3.03 -14.57
N VAL A 305 8.66 2.19 -15.12
CA VAL A 305 8.81 1.66 -16.49
C VAL A 305 7.96 2.46 -17.48
N LEU A 306 6.67 2.66 -17.17
CA LEU A 306 5.77 3.39 -18.06
C LEU A 306 5.94 4.91 -17.95
N GLY A 307 6.45 5.38 -16.80
CA GLY A 307 6.53 6.80 -16.47
C GLY A 307 5.18 7.47 -16.23
N ALA A 308 4.12 6.67 -16.10
CA ALA A 308 2.83 7.08 -15.54
C ALA A 308 3.00 7.49 -14.07
N ARG A 309 1.93 8.01 -13.46
CA ARG A 309 1.96 8.66 -12.15
C ARG A 309 0.86 8.10 -11.27
N THR A 310 1.24 7.41 -10.20
CA THR A 310 0.31 6.81 -9.25
C THR A 310 0.93 6.71 -7.86
N LEU A 311 0.10 6.73 -6.83
CA LEU A 311 0.49 6.40 -5.46
C LEU A 311 0.22 4.94 -5.16
N LYS A 312 0.79 4.47 -4.05
CA LYS A 312 0.31 3.26 -3.39
C LYS A 312 -0.99 3.60 -2.66
N TYR A 313 -2.11 3.44 -3.35
CA TYR A 313 -3.43 3.67 -2.78
C TYR A 313 -3.81 2.55 -1.82
N ALA A 314 -4.35 2.92 -0.67
CA ALA A 314 -4.99 1.98 0.23
C ALA A 314 -6.27 1.42 -0.38
N ASP A 315 -6.61 0.18 -0.07
CA ASP A 315 -7.87 -0.43 -0.52
C ASP A 315 -9.04 0.45 -0.06
N TYR A 316 -10.07 0.57 -0.91
CA TYR A 316 -11.22 1.49 -0.83
C TYR A 316 -10.98 2.86 -1.47
N LEU A 317 -9.77 3.42 -1.40
CA LEU A 317 -9.49 4.73 -1.99
C LEU A 317 -9.36 4.64 -3.51
N ASP A 318 -8.88 3.51 -4.02
CA ASP A 318 -8.82 3.19 -5.44
C ASP A 318 -10.19 3.26 -6.13
N ILE A 319 -11.21 2.58 -5.58
CA ILE A 319 -12.57 2.60 -6.14
C ILE A 319 -13.26 3.92 -5.90
N CYS A 320 -13.05 4.57 -4.73
CA CYS A 320 -13.57 5.91 -4.51
C CYS A 320 -12.98 6.90 -5.53
N ALA A 321 -11.67 6.84 -5.80
CA ALA A 321 -11.02 7.64 -6.83
C ALA A 321 -11.58 7.35 -8.23
N ALA A 322 -11.89 6.09 -8.54
CA ALA A 322 -12.52 5.69 -9.79
C ALA A 322 -13.95 6.25 -9.96
N LEU A 323 -14.74 6.26 -8.87
CA LEU A 323 -16.12 6.80 -8.85
C LEU A 323 -16.17 8.30 -9.10
N VAL A 324 -15.15 9.06 -8.66
CA VAL A 324 -15.14 10.53 -8.82
C VAL A 324 -14.15 11.02 -9.89
N GLY A 325 -13.31 10.13 -10.43
CA GLY A 325 -12.26 10.49 -11.38
C GLY A 325 -11.24 11.47 -10.79
N ARG A 326 -10.95 11.37 -9.49
CA ARG A 326 -10.04 12.25 -8.75
C ARG A 326 -9.14 11.48 -7.80
N ALA A 327 -7.93 11.99 -7.62
CA ALA A 327 -6.99 11.51 -6.61
C ALA A 327 -6.24 12.67 -5.93
N PRO A 328 -5.70 12.47 -4.72
CA PRO A 328 -4.85 13.46 -4.06
C PRO A 328 -3.63 13.85 -4.92
N ALA A 329 -3.34 15.15 -5.01
CA ALA A 329 -2.10 15.64 -5.60
C ALA A 329 -0.92 15.44 -4.62
N ALA A 330 -0.48 14.20 -4.45
CA ALA A 330 0.56 13.85 -3.47
C ALA A 330 1.59 12.85 -4.03
N GLY A 331 2.69 12.68 -3.28
CA GLY A 331 3.78 11.75 -3.57
C GLY A 331 4.13 11.65 -5.07
N ALA A 332 4.17 10.45 -5.63
CA ALA A 332 4.64 10.19 -6.99
C ALA A 332 3.75 10.78 -8.12
N HIS A 333 2.62 11.43 -7.81
CA HIS A 333 1.97 12.29 -8.81
C HIS A 333 2.82 13.54 -9.12
N LEU A 334 3.53 14.07 -8.13
CA LEU A 334 4.27 15.33 -8.22
C LEU A 334 5.72 15.10 -8.63
N ASP A 335 6.26 15.98 -9.47
CA ASP A 335 7.63 15.87 -9.98
C ASP A 335 8.67 15.96 -8.86
N GLU A 336 8.44 16.88 -7.92
CA GLU A 336 9.33 17.11 -6.78
C GLU A 336 9.58 15.82 -5.96
N HIS A 337 8.62 14.90 -5.93
CA HIS A 337 8.68 13.66 -5.16
C HIS A 337 9.16 12.44 -5.97
N ARG A 338 9.44 12.60 -7.27
CA ARG A 338 9.97 11.52 -8.13
C ARG A 338 11.48 11.49 -8.21
N HIS A 339 12.16 12.51 -7.68
CA HIS A 339 13.61 12.55 -7.65
C HIS A 339 14.16 11.58 -6.60
N ALA A 340 15.19 10.83 -7.00
CA ALA A 340 15.88 9.94 -6.08
C ALA A 340 16.56 10.74 -4.95
N THR A 341 16.31 10.35 -3.70
CA THR A 341 16.96 10.94 -2.52
C THR A 341 18.13 10.09 -2.02
N LEU A 342 18.19 8.83 -2.47
CA LEU A 342 19.29 7.91 -2.20
C LEU A 342 19.80 7.34 -3.52
N VAL A 343 21.12 7.39 -3.72
CA VAL A 343 21.79 6.72 -4.84
C VAL A 343 22.68 5.61 -4.27
N LEU A 344 22.40 4.38 -4.69
CA LEU A 344 23.22 3.20 -4.37
C LEU A 344 24.14 2.93 -5.57
N ASP A 345 25.44 3.17 -5.37
CA ASP A 345 26.46 2.91 -6.39
C ASP A 345 27.01 1.49 -6.21
N THR A 346 26.66 0.60 -7.14
CA THR A 346 27.12 -0.80 -7.15
C THR A 346 28.31 -1.02 -8.08
N CYS A 347 28.81 0.02 -8.75
CA CYS A 347 29.92 -0.12 -9.70
C CYS A 347 31.24 -0.57 -9.05
N SER A 348 31.36 -0.46 -7.73
CA SER A 348 32.53 -0.89 -6.96
C SER A 348 32.41 -2.30 -6.36
N THR A 349 31.25 -2.95 -6.44
CA THR A 349 31.08 -4.32 -5.95
C THR A 349 31.53 -5.30 -7.03
N ARG A 350 32.77 -5.81 -6.88
CA ARG A 350 33.28 -6.92 -7.69
C ARG A 350 32.34 -8.12 -7.51
N PRO A 351 31.75 -8.69 -8.58
CA PRO A 351 30.87 -9.84 -8.42
C PRO A 351 31.66 -11.00 -7.78
N PRO A 352 31.15 -11.64 -6.71
CA PRO A 352 31.83 -12.77 -6.10
C PRO A 352 31.73 -13.99 -7.03
N SER A 353 32.73 -14.18 -7.91
CA SER A 353 32.91 -15.35 -8.80
C SER A 353 31.77 -15.61 -9.80
N PRO A 354 32.00 -16.33 -10.92
CA PRO A 354 30.97 -16.60 -11.91
C PRO A 354 30.08 -17.74 -11.42
N ARG A 355 29.21 -17.47 -10.44
CA ARG A 355 27.95 -18.20 -10.32
C ARG A 355 26.92 -17.42 -11.12
N PRO A 356 26.02 -18.09 -11.87
CA PRO A 356 25.07 -17.40 -12.74
C PRO A 356 24.38 -16.32 -11.92
N PHE A 357 24.57 -15.07 -12.35
CA PHE A 357 23.86 -13.92 -11.84
C PHE A 357 22.38 -14.21 -12.09
N LEU A 358 21.70 -14.73 -11.08
CA LEU A 358 20.25 -14.78 -11.07
C LEU A 358 19.77 -13.33 -11.06
N ASP A 359 19.10 -12.97 -12.16
CA ASP A 359 18.29 -11.79 -12.37
C ASP A 359 18.15 -10.87 -11.14
N LEU A 360 18.83 -9.72 -11.20
CA LEU A 360 18.47 -8.54 -10.40
C LEU A 360 17.24 -7.82 -10.98
N SER A 361 16.51 -8.47 -11.89
CA SER A 361 15.19 -8.04 -12.33
C SER A 361 14.13 -8.67 -11.40
N TRP A 362 13.45 -7.82 -10.64
CA TRP A 362 12.13 -8.06 -10.02
C TRP A 362 11.97 -8.79 -8.67
N THR A 363 13.00 -9.02 -7.87
CA THR A 363 12.80 -9.56 -6.48
C THR A 363 13.18 -8.56 -5.40
N PHE A 364 12.19 -7.78 -4.93
CA PHE A 364 12.17 -7.31 -3.54
C PHE A 364 10.77 -7.58 -2.94
N PRO A 365 10.60 -8.77 -2.35
CA PRO A 365 9.83 -8.89 -1.11
C PRO A 365 10.69 -9.59 -0.04
N GLY A 366 10.82 -8.98 1.13
CA GLY A 366 11.21 -9.68 2.37
C GLY A 366 12.68 -10.09 2.52
N THR A 367 13.36 -9.45 3.47
CA THR A 367 14.49 -9.95 4.27
C THR A 367 15.27 -11.18 3.77
N PHE A 368 16.37 -10.92 3.06
CA PHE A 368 17.58 -11.72 3.17
C PHE A 368 18.69 -10.85 3.77
N SER A 369 19.25 -11.27 4.90
CA SER A 369 20.47 -10.66 5.46
C SER A 369 21.65 -11.01 4.57
N TRP A 370 21.97 -10.11 3.64
CA TRP A 370 23.29 -10.04 3.05
C TRP A 370 23.91 -8.73 3.52
N SER A 371 25.03 -8.82 4.24
CA SER A 371 25.87 -7.68 4.56
C SER A 371 26.58 -7.21 3.28
N LEU A 372 25.84 -6.50 2.41
CA LEU A 372 26.41 -5.80 1.27
C LEU A 372 27.05 -4.52 1.82
N ARG A 373 28.39 -4.45 1.85
CA ARG A 373 29.10 -3.19 2.09
C ARG A 373 28.94 -2.30 0.87
N VAL A 374 27.81 -1.61 0.76
CA VAL A 374 27.62 -0.56 -0.23
C VAL A 374 28.19 0.73 0.35
N GLY A 375 29.12 1.35 -0.36
CA GLY A 375 29.60 2.68 -0.04
C GLY A 375 28.47 3.70 -0.25
N ALA A 376 27.68 3.99 0.78
CA ALA A 376 26.63 5.00 0.70
C ALA A 376 27.26 6.42 0.75
N ARG A 377 27.19 7.17 -0.36
CA ARG A 377 27.46 8.62 -0.35
C ARG A 377 26.13 9.37 -0.27
N ARG A 378 25.86 10.04 0.87
CA ARG A 378 24.77 11.02 0.96
C ARG A 378 25.12 12.24 0.09
N VAL A 379 24.36 12.46 -0.98
CA VAL A 379 24.47 13.70 -1.76
C VAL A 379 23.67 14.79 -1.02
N ARG A 380 24.35 15.81 -0.49
CA ARG A 380 23.66 16.97 0.09
C ARG A 380 23.08 17.84 -1.04
N PRO A 381 21.85 18.35 -0.90
CA PRO A 381 21.30 19.30 -1.87
C PRO A 381 22.16 20.57 -1.87
N ARG A 382 22.62 20.98 -3.07
CA ARG A 382 23.35 22.24 -3.23
C ARG A 382 22.43 23.41 -2.90
N ARG A 383 22.84 24.26 -1.94
CA ARG A 383 22.17 25.54 -1.64
C ARG A 383 22.07 26.38 -2.92
N ARG A 384 20.85 26.84 -3.24
CA ARG A 384 20.61 27.85 -4.29
C ARG A 384 21.45 29.10 -4.00
N ARG A 385 22.32 29.49 -4.93
CA ARG A 385 22.88 30.85 -5.01
C ARG A 385 22.02 31.66 -5.98
N SER A 386 21.70 32.89 -5.59
CA SER A 386 20.90 33.89 -6.33
C SER A 386 21.44 34.20 -7.74
N PRO A 387 20.62 34.77 -8.65
CA PRO A 387 20.86 34.71 -10.09
C PRO A 387 21.90 35.75 -10.54
N GLY A 388 23.15 35.32 -10.66
CA GLY A 388 24.18 36.04 -11.40
C GLY A 388 24.29 35.49 -12.83
N ARG A 389 24.17 36.35 -13.83
CA ARG A 389 24.27 36.07 -15.27
C ARG A 389 25.34 35.02 -15.61
N LEU A 390 24.92 33.83 -16.07
CA LEU A 390 25.82 32.88 -16.72
C LEU A 390 25.48 32.75 -18.20
N ARG A 391 26.44 33.19 -19.01
CA ARG A 391 26.49 33.00 -20.47
C ARG A 391 26.44 31.50 -20.78
N ARG A 392 25.60 31.11 -21.75
CA ARG A 392 25.57 29.76 -22.33
C ARG A 392 26.98 29.39 -22.83
N ARG A 393 27.65 28.46 -22.16
CA ARG A 393 28.71 27.65 -22.75
C ARG A 393 28.16 26.25 -22.95
N VAL A 394 27.82 25.97 -24.21
CA VAL A 394 27.58 24.61 -24.71
C VAL A 394 28.94 23.92 -24.75
N LEU A 395 29.17 22.94 -23.88
CA LEU A 395 30.24 21.96 -24.06
C LEU A 395 29.68 20.86 -24.95
N ALA A 396 29.99 20.94 -26.24
CA ALA A 396 29.79 19.86 -27.19
C ALA A 396 30.90 18.83 -26.98
N ASP A 397 30.54 17.60 -26.59
CA ASP A 397 31.42 16.44 -26.67
C ASP A 397 31.32 15.85 -28.09
N PRO A 398 32.40 15.75 -28.88
CA PRO A 398 32.33 15.29 -30.26
C PRO A 398 32.16 13.77 -30.45
N ARG A 399 32.01 12.94 -29.41
CA ARG A 399 32.08 11.46 -29.56
C ARG A 399 30.78 10.66 -29.33
N LEU A 400 29.63 11.31 -29.15
CA LEU A 400 28.33 10.63 -29.10
C LEU A 400 27.46 11.03 -30.29
N ARG A 401 27.76 10.49 -31.48
CA ARG A 401 26.80 10.47 -32.59
C ARG A 401 25.86 9.29 -32.40
N LEU A 402 24.64 9.58 -31.94
CA LEU A 402 23.48 8.71 -32.12
C LEU A 402 23.32 8.45 -33.63
N ARG A 403 23.55 7.21 -34.08
CA ARG A 403 23.13 6.78 -35.41
C ARG A 403 21.60 6.77 -35.43
N GLN A 404 20.99 7.74 -36.09
CA GLN A 404 19.62 7.61 -36.57
C GLN A 404 19.60 6.49 -37.64
N PRO A 405 18.59 5.61 -37.65
CA PRO A 405 18.39 4.70 -38.78
C PRO A 405 17.98 5.52 -40.01
N ARG A 406 18.75 5.40 -41.09
CA ARG A 406 18.36 5.89 -42.41
C ARG A 406 17.20 5.03 -42.92
N ALA A 407 16.17 5.68 -43.44
CA ALA A 407 15.21 5.06 -44.33
C ALA A 407 15.89 4.85 -45.70
N ASP A 408 15.89 3.62 -46.21
CA ASP A 408 16.13 3.34 -47.62
C ASP A 408 14.80 3.00 -48.30
N PRO A 409 14.50 3.61 -49.47
CA PRO A 409 13.34 3.27 -50.28
C PRO A 409 13.65 2.11 -51.24
N CYS A 410 12.60 1.42 -51.68
CA CYS A 410 12.55 0.43 -52.77
C CYS A 410 12.94 -1.03 -52.45
N ALA A 411 11.95 -1.83 -52.02
CA ALA A 411 11.72 -3.19 -52.52
C ALA A 411 10.23 -3.56 -52.38
N GLY A 412 9.62 -4.01 -53.48
CA GLY A 412 8.19 -4.34 -53.60
C GLY A 412 7.77 -5.65 -52.91
N PRO A 413 6.51 -6.08 -53.08
CA PRO A 413 5.79 -6.90 -52.09
C PRO A 413 6.05 -8.40 -52.27
N HIS A 414 6.61 -9.05 -51.25
CA HIS A 414 6.57 -10.51 -51.12
C HIS A 414 5.45 -10.93 -50.17
N ARG A 415 4.43 -11.58 -50.75
CA ARG A 415 3.34 -12.26 -50.02
C ARG A 415 3.91 -13.50 -49.33
N HIS A 416 3.91 -13.55 -48.00
CA HIS A 416 4.07 -14.79 -47.25
C HIS A 416 2.69 -15.30 -46.77
N ARG A 417 2.26 -16.42 -47.33
CA ARG A 417 1.17 -17.26 -46.82
C ARG A 417 1.66 -18.03 -45.58
N PRO A 418 0.82 -18.24 -44.54
CA PRO A 418 1.12 -19.19 -43.48
C PRO A 418 0.96 -20.63 -43.98
N PRO A 419 1.71 -21.60 -43.43
CA PRO A 419 1.54 -23.02 -43.75
C PRO A 419 0.24 -23.57 -43.13
N PRO A 420 -0.40 -24.59 -43.73
CA PRO A 420 -1.61 -25.21 -43.19
C PRO A 420 -1.32 -26.08 -41.94
N PRO A 421 -2.32 -26.33 -41.09
CA PRO A 421 -2.16 -27.19 -39.92
C PRO A 421 -2.03 -28.67 -40.31
N ASP A 422 -1.10 -29.38 -39.66
CA ASP A 422 -0.89 -30.83 -39.82
C ASP A 422 -2.03 -31.62 -39.14
N PRO A 423 -2.80 -32.46 -39.89
CA PRO A 423 -3.94 -33.18 -39.36
C PRO A 423 -3.55 -34.58 -38.89
N ARG A 424 -2.60 -34.73 -37.94
CA ARG A 424 -2.35 -36.03 -37.27
C ARG A 424 -1.89 -35.87 -35.82
N ARG A 425 -2.83 -35.52 -34.93
CA ARG A 425 -2.81 -35.92 -33.51
C ARG A 425 -4.20 -35.74 -32.87
N ALA A 426 -5.19 -36.36 -33.50
CA ALA A 426 -6.48 -36.63 -32.89
C ALA A 426 -6.88 -38.04 -33.33
N GLN A 427 -6.62 -39.05 -32.49
CA GLN A 427 -7.40 -40.28 -32.29
C GLN A 427 -6.59 -41.32 -31.49
N GLY A 428 -7.24 -41.91 -30.48
CA GLY A 428 -6.75 -42.98 -29.61
C GLY A 428 -6.62 -42.49 -28.16
N LEU A 429 -7.41 -42.88 -27.17
CA LEU A 429 -8.26 -44.05 -27.00
C LEU A 429 -9.39 -43.74 -26.00
N ARG A 430 -10.62 -44.14 -26.33
CA ARG A 430 -11.66 -44.50 -25.35
C ARG A 430 -11.45 -45.98 -24.98
N GLY A 431 -11.58 -46.31 -23.70
CA GLY A 431 -11.84 -47.68 -23.21
C GLY A 431 -10.84 -48.16 -22.16
N GLY A 432 -11.33 -48.48 -20.96
CA GLY A 432 -10.55 -49.22 -19.96
C GLY A 432 -10.91 -48.92 -18.50
N LEU A 433 -12.05 -49.42 -18.04
CA LEU A 433 -12.43 -49.49 -16.62
C LEU A 433 -11.74 -50.71 -15.96
N ARG A 434 -11.39 -50.57 -14.67
CA ARG A 434 -11.01 -51.60 -13.66
C ARG A 434 -9.52 -51.99 -13.57
N HIS A 435 -8.86 -51.56 -12.49
CA HIS A 435 -8.55 -52.41 -11.33
C HIS A 435 -7.89 -51.63 -10.18
N LEU A 436 -8.40 -51.88 -8.97
CA LEU A 436 -7.86 -51.47 -7.68
C LEU A 436 -6.40 -51.90 -7.48
N ARG A 437 -5.59 -51.07 -6.82
CA ARG A 437 -4.79 -51.50 -5.64
C ARG A 437 -4.27 -50.32 -4.83
N ARG A 438 -4.66 -50.34 -3.55
CA ARG A 438 -4.18 -49.51 -2.44
C ARG A 438 -2.65 -49.57 -2.34
N ARG A 439 -1.97 -48.44 -2.13
CA ARG A 439 -0.65 -48.41 -1.49
C ARG A 439 -0.71 -47.49 -0.27
N ARG A 440 -0.45 -48.08 0.89
CA ARG A 440 -0.25 -47.43 2.19
C ARG A 440 1.12 -46.72 2.23
N PRO A 441 1.28 -45.70 3.10
CA PRO A 441 2.52 -44.95 3.27
C PRO A 441 3.50 -45.68 4.21
N LEU A 442 4.80 -45.43 4.05
CA LEU A 442 5.87 -45.85 4.96
C LEU A 442 6.85 -44.67 5.20
N PRO A 443 7.59 -44.66 6.33
CA PRO A 443 7.47 -43.59 7.32
C PRO A 443 8.71 -42.69 7.47
N HIS A 444 8.53 -41.66 8.30
CA HIS A 444 9.54 -40.79 8.89
C HIS A 444 10.85 -41.49 9.29
N ARG A 445 11.98 -40.88 8.91
CA ARG A 445 13.24 -41.02 9.64
C ARG A 445 13.63 -39.67 10.24
N ARG A 446 13.73 -39.68 11.58
CA ARG A 446 14.48 -38.72 12.39
C ARG A 446 15.97 -38.91 12.11
N SER A 447 16.71 -37.81 12.08
CA SER A 447 18.16 -37.81 12.31
C SER A 447 18.48 -36.69 13.30
N ASP A 448 18.67 -37.09 14.56
CA ASP A 448 19.48 -36.36 15.52
C ASP A 448 20.95 -36.51 15.12
N ALA A 449 21.72 -35.41 15.18
CA ALA A 449 23.10 -35.38 15.67
C ALA A 449 23.71 -33.99 15.46
N GLY A 450 24.45 -33.51 16.47
CA GLY A 450 25.62 -32.68 16.24
C GLY A 450 25.57 -31.29 16.85
N GLY A 451 25.63 -31.22 18.18
CA GLY A 451 26.05 -30.02 18.88
C GLY A 451 27.49 -29.63 18.51
N GLY A 452 27.68 -28.37 18.13
CA GLY A 452 28.98 -27.74 17.97
C GLY A 452 28.97 -26.39 18.69
N ARG A 453 29.58 -26.37 19.88
CA ARG A 453 29.88 -25.15 20.64
C ARG A 453 30.93 -24.36 19.86
N LEU A 454 30.73 -23.06 19.66
CA LEU A 454 31.80 -22.12 19.40
C LEU A 454 31.84 -21.11 20.54
N ALA A 455 33.02 -21.04 21.13
CA ALA A 455 33.35 -20.38 22.37
C ALA A 455 33.38 -18.85 22.26
N ASP A 456 33.10 -18.22 23.39
CA ASP A 456 33.38 -16.82 23.69
C ASP A 456 34.86 -16.47 23.48
N CYS A 457 35.10 -15.27 22.95
CA CYS A 457 36.34 -14.54 23.19
C CYS A 457 36.01 -13.06 23.53
N PRO A 458 36.47 -12.55 24.68
CA PRO A 458 36.11 -11.23 25.20
C PRO A 458 37.08 -10.15 24.70
N ARG A 459 36.62 -8.88 24.80
CA ARG A 459 37.32 -7.59 24.60
C ARG A 459 37.05 -6.89 23.26
N CYS A 460 36.00 -6.07 23.25
CA CYS A 460 36.15 -4.62 23.09
C CYS A 460 34.83 -3.91 23.46
N GLY A 461 34.79 -3.38 24.68
CA GLY A 461 33.78 -2.42 25.07
C GLY A 461 33.99 -1.12 24.29
N ARG A 462 32.95 -0.69 23.59
CA ARG A 462 32.60 0.71 23.33
C ARG A 462 31.19 0.74 22.75
N GLN A 463 30.22 0.99 23.61
CA GLN A 463 28.89 1.44 23.22
C GLN A 463 29.05 2.74 22.42
N ARG A 464 28.70 2.70 21.14
CA ARG A 464 28.33 3.92 20.40
C ARG A 464 26.82 3.87 20.20
N GLY A 465 26.12 4.59 21.07
CA GLY A 465 24.75 5.02 20.82
C GLY A 465 24.73 5.86 19.56
N GLY A 466 24.34 5.24 18.45
CA GLY A 466 24.02 5.92 17.21
C GLY A 466 22.52 5.87 17.03
N ARG A 467 21.83 6.94 17.45
CA ARG A 467 20.44 7.20 17.05
C ARG A 467 20.36 7.07 15.53
N ARG A 468 19.58 6.11 15.06
CA ARG A 468 19.19 6.04 13.66
C ARG A 468 17.87 6.79 13.54
N ASP A 469 17.98 8.07 13.18
CA ASP A 469 16.85 8.83 12.67
C ASP A 469 16.41 8.19 11.35
N ALA A 470 15.49 7.23 11.44
CA ALA A 470 14.75 6.70 10.31
C ALA A 470 13.43 7.47 10.22
N ALA A 471 13.51 8.76 9.90
CA ALA A 471 12.39 9.43 9.28
C ALA A 471 12.14 8.73 7.94
N ALA A 472 11.01 8.02 7.82
CA ALA A 472 10.56 7.43 6.57
C ALA A 472 10.17 8.55 5.60
N VAL A 473 11.17 9.21 5.04
CA VAL A 473 10.99 9.99 3.82
C VAL A 473 10.85 8.96 2.71
N ALA A 474 9.66 8.88 2.12
CA ALA A 474 9.42 8.13 0.88
C ALA A 474 10.27 8.75 -0.24
N GLY A 475 11.54 8.39 -0.26
CA GLY A 475 12.50 8.84 -1.23
C GLY A 475 12.67 7.80 -2.32
N ALA A 476 12.65 8.21 -3.59
CA ALA A 476 13.02 7.30 -4.65
C ALA A 476 14.49 6.87 -4.46
N ILE A 477 14.78 5.58 -4.67
CA ILE A 477 16.13 5.03 -4.63
C ILE A 477 16.58 4.83 -6.07
N CYS A 478 17.74 5.39 -6.43
CA CYS A 478 18.39 5.12 -7.71
C CYS A 478 19.53 4.13 -7.49
N ILE A 479 19.54 3.02 -8.23
CA ILE A 479 20.64 2.05 -8.21
C ILE A 479 21.45 2.27 -9.48
N ARG A 480 22.73 2.65 -9.33
CA ARG A 480 23.67 2.71 -10.44
C ARG A 480 24.33 1.35 -10.58
N LEU A 481 24.00 0.65 -11.66
CA LEU A 481 24.64 -0.60 -12.06
C LEU A 481 25.90 -0.28 -12.87
N ALA A 482 26.92 -1.14 -12.78
CA ALA A 482 28.07 -1.09 -13.70
C ALA A 482 27.56 -1.32 -15.13
N ASP A 483 28.06 -0.53 -16.09
CA ASP A 483 27.87 -0.85 -17.51
C ASP A 483 28.42 -2.27 -17.77
N PRO A 484 27.68 -3.14 -18.49
CA PRO A 484 28.16 -4.48 -18.83
C PRO A 484 29.42 -4.46 -19.70
#